data_AF-A0A024SJC8-F1
#
_entry.id   AF-A0A024SJC8-F1
#
_cell.length_a   1.000
_cell.length_b   1.000
_cell.length_c   1.000
_cell.angle_alpha   90.00
_cell.angle_beta   90.00
_cell.angle_gamma   90.00
#
_symmetry.space_group_name_H-M   'P 1'
#
loop_
_entity.id
_entity.type
_entity.pdbx_description
1 polymer ?
#
loop_
_entity_poly.entity_id
_entity_poly.type
_entity_poly.pdbx_seq_one_letter_code
_entity_poly.pdbx_strand_id
1 'polypeptide(L)'
;MHQTSSRLLRMTDDDRPFTRDFKDLFSTLIVSLLPLGSHRVRLTKVDYTFLSEDAINNLGSLKFSQSNRMPDPKDPSRIVTTTTTTTFSMAKDMARSICQRFVEARFIESADGKMQPVYNMKGSVWQLTAKGVAILDRFCARNGIQQKQVAELVSLHCCSLVILEREQHSDKILSDRGTVEVIFRRFVGTESRNVKPNVAAADSDSLHDYEDGLTGVKMASERRVNGKVYKDTFTGKACADWLIDCCTIVDKREAIEIASLFVEFELIETVVQDRSFMLQNPGCHLFQPTKYSVYQISQRGKDVINGTSSRGRPSESEAGTGSQRNGVVRDSNTQRLEKILNDPALRLLFRENLRETHCEENLSFYKDVNDFVQSCKAAIRQAESAPSNNSMDIIKEIMAQAYGIYNAFLAPGSPCELNIDHQLRNNLATRMTKAVGQENGMIETLQEVTSLFETAQNAVFKLMASDSVPKFLRNAKYEQQLQNFNLDGSSRGVERSLSRSNRK
;
A
#
# COMPACT_ATOMS: atom_id res chain seq x y z
N MET A 1 -29.60 -15.83 -14.01
CA MET A 1 -29.07 -14.91 -15.04
C MET A 1 -27.56 -14.90 -14.91
N HIS A 2 -26.82 -15.11 -16.01
CA HIS A 2 -25.36 -14.98 -16.03
C HIS A 2 -25.02 -13.67 -16.75
N GLN A 3 -24.48 -12.70 -16.01
CA GLN A 3 -23.93 -11.48 -16.60
C GLN A 3 -22.42 -11.69 -16.75
N THR A 4 -21.93 -11.65 -17.99
CA THR A 4 -20.50 -11.82 -18.30
C THR A 4 -19.95 -10.49 -18.78
N SER A 5 -18.83 -10.04 -18.21
CA SER A 5 -18.05 -8.90 -18.68
C SER A 5 -16.61 -9.35 -18.86
N SER A 6 -15.98 -8.96 -19.98
CA SER A 6 -14.58 -9.27 -20.28
C SER A 6 -13.78 -7.97 -20.34
N ARG A 7 -12.62 -7.95 -19.69
CA ARG A 7 -11.73 -6.78 -19.63
C ARG A 7 -10.28 -7.20 -19.76
N LEU A 8 -9.50 -6.42 -20.50
CA LEU A 8 -8.04 -6.51 -20.47
C LEU A 8 -7.49 -6.02 -19.13
N LEU A 9 -6.41 -6.65 -18.66
CA LEU A 9 -5.68 -6.19 -17.48
C LEU A 9 -5.16 -4.77 -17.74
N ARG A 10 -5.39 -3.86 -16.80
CA ARG A 10 -4.92 -2.48 -16.95
C ARG A 10 -3.40 -2.44 -16.90
N MET A 11 -2.83 -1.78 -17.89
CA MET A 11 -1.41 -1.50 -18.00
C MET A 11 -1.17 0.00 -17.83
N THR A 12 -0.05 0.32 -17.21
CA THR A 12 0.52 1.67 -17.13
C THR A 12 1.20 2.05 -18.45
N ASP A 13 1.61 3.31 -18.58
CA ASP A 13 2.29 3.82 -19.79
C ASP A 13 3.63 3.13 -20.09
N ASP A 14 4.23 2.44 -19.11
CA ASP A 14 5.46 1.67 -19.25
C ASP A 14 5.21 0.14 -19.35
N ASP A 15 4.01 -0.26 -19.78
CA ASP A 15 3.56 -1.64 -20.01
C ASP A 15 3.60 -2.52 -18.74
N ARG A 16 3.57 -1.91 -17.55
CA ARG A 16 3.47 -2.65 -16.29
C ARG A 16 1.99 -2.80 -15.88
N PRO A 17 1.56 -4.00 -15.44
CA PRO A 17 0.25 -4.15 -14.83
C PRO A 17 0.08 -3.22 -13.63
N PHE A 18 -1.12 -2.65 -13.47
CA PHE A 18 -1.47 -1.85 -12.29
C PHE A 18 -1.20 -2.65 -11.01
N THR A 19 -0.59 -2.01 -10.02
CA THR A 19 -0.06 -2.67 -8.82
C THR A 19 -1.13 -3.45 -8.05
N ARG A 20 -2.36 -2.92 -7.97
CA ARG A 20 -3.47 -3.61 -7.31
C ARG A 20 -3.83 -4.89 -8.06
N ASP A 21 -4.08 -4.77 -9.36
CA ASP A 21 -4.50 -5.89 -10.20
C ASP A 21 -3.38 -6.97 -10.30
N PHE A 22 -2.10 -6.54 -10.25
CA PHE A 22 -0.93 -7.42 -10.20
C PHE A 22 -0.83 -8.24 -8.91
N LYS A 23 -1.04 -7.61 -7.75
CA LYS A 23 -1.06 -8.29 -6.43
C LYS A 23 -2.25 -9.24 -6.30
N ASP A 24 -3.40 -8.84 -6.83
CA ASP A 24 -4.60 -9.66 -6.84
C ASP A 24 -4.42 -10.88 -7.73
N LEU A 25 -3.81 -10.73 -8.91
CA LEU A 25 -3.45 -11.85 -9.79
C LEU A 25 -2.47 -12.81 -9.11
N PHE A 26 -1.42 -12.29 -8.45
CA PHE A 26 -0.49 -13.10 -7.67
C PHE A 26 -1.21 -13.91 -6.58
N SER A 27 -2.01 -13.24 -5.76
CA SER A 27 -2.69 -13.88 -4.63
C SER A 27 -3.72 -14.90 -5.11
N THR A 28 -4.42 -14.60 -6.19
CA THR A 28 -5.37 -15.52 -6.83
C THR A 28 -4.67 -16.78 -7.34
N LEU A 29 -3.51 -16.62 -7.98
CA LEU A 29 -2.67 -17.76 -8.39
C LEU A 29 -2.30 -18.62 -7.17
N ILE A 30 -1.76 -18.02 -6.11
CA ILE A 30 -1.35 -18.79 -4.93
C ILE A 30 -2.54 -19.50 -4.30
N VAL A 31 -3.69 -18.81 -4.11
CA VAL A 31 -4.91 -19.43 -3.58
C VAL A 31 -5.34 -20.63 -4.42
N SER A 32 -5.24 -20.54 -5.75
CA SER A 32 -5.58 -21.65 -6.65
C SER A 32 -4.60 -22.82 -6.63
N LEU A 33 -3.36 -22.58 -6.18
CA LEU A 33 -2.33 -23.61 -5.98
C LEU A 33 -2.39 -24.23 -4.58
N LEU A 34 -3.21 -23.71 -3.66
CA LEU A 34 -3.34 -24.27 -2.32
C LEU A 34 -4.09 -25.63 -2.36
N PRO A 35 -3.66 -26.62 -1.56
CA PRO A 35 -2.50 -26.56 -0.67
C PRO A 35 -1.16 -26.68 -1.40
N LEU A 36 -0.19 -25.83 -1.04
CA LEU A 36 1.18 -25.91 -1.54
C LEU A 36 1.85 -27.20 -1.06
N GLY A 37 2.58 -27.86 -1.95
CA GLY A 37 3.23 -29.13 -1.69
C GLY A 37 4.62 -28.99 -1.08
N SER A 38 5.32 -30.12 -0.99
CA SER A 38 6.73 -30.16 -0.64
C SER A 38 7.53 -30.72 -1.79
N HIS A 39 8.64 -30.07 -2.13
CA HIS A 39 9.51 -30.52 -3.20
C HIS A 39 10.93 -30.71 -2.69
N ARG A 40 11.65 -31.66 -3.29
CA ARG A 40 13.05 -31.88 -2.99
C ARG A 40 13.89 -31.00 -3.89
N VAL A 41 14.70 -30.13 -3.30
CA VAL A 41 15.65 -29.28 -4.01
C VAL A 41 17.05 -29.66 -3.56
N ARG A 42 17.85 -30.16 -4.50
CA ARG A 42 19.16 -30.80 -4.22
C ARG A 42 19.00 -31.94 -3.19
N LEU A 43 19.47 -31.73 -1.96
CA LEU A 43 19.46 -32.73 -0.87
C LEU A 43 18.41 -32.44 0.20
N THR A 44 17.71 -31.30 0.12
CA THR A 44 16.80 -30.83 1.16
C THR A 44 15.36 -30.90 0.67
N LYS A 45 14.43 -31.30 1.54
CA LYS A 45 12.99 -31.18 1.32
C LYS A 45 12.55 -29.79 1.80
N VAL A 46 11.89 -29.04 0.94
CA VAL A 46 11.35 -27.71 1.25
C VAL A 46 9.83 -27.78 1.17
N ASP A 47 9.16 -27.39 2.25
CA ASP A 47 7.70 -27.36 2.36
C ASP A 47 7.14 -26.03 1.82
N TYR A 48 5.83 -26.00 1.56
CA TYR A 48 5.13 -24.82 1.04
C TYR A 48 5.67 -24.29 -0.30
N THR A 49 5.94 -25.20 -1.23
CA THR A 49 6.53 -24.91 -2.54
C THR A 49 5.60 -25.26 -3.71
N PHE A 50 5.86 -24.70 -4.88
CA PHE A 50 5.21 -25.02 -6.15
C PHE A 50 6.20 -25.07 -7.31
N LEU A 51 5.83 -25.75 -8.40
CA LEU A 51 6.65 -25.87 -9.61
C LEU A 51 6.38 -24.76 -10.62
N SER A 52 7.40 -24.42 -11.41
CA SER A 52 7.30 -23.45 -12.49
C SER A 52 6.12 -23.69 -13.43
N GLU A 53 5.99 -24.94 -13.87
CA GLU A 53 4.98 -25.41 -14.81
C GLU A 53 3.56 -25.35 -14.25
N ASP A 54 3.38 -25.62 -12.95
CA ASP A 54 2.06 -25.60 -12.31
C ASP A 54 1.51 -24.17 -12.29
N ALA A 55 2.34 -23.21 -11.91
CA ALA A 55 1.96 -21.80 -11.94
C ALA A 55 1.64 -21.31 -13.36
N ILE A 56 2.45 -21.67 -14.36
CA ILE A 56 2.20 -21.28 -15.77
C ILE A 56 0.90 -21.91 -16.29
N ASN A 57 0.67 -23.19 -16.03
CA ASN A 57 -0.52 -23.90 -16.49
C ASN A 57 -1.78 -23.32 -15.82
N ASN A 58 -1.69 -23.00 -14.54
CA ASN A 58 -2.79 -22.41 -13.78
C ASN A 58 -3.14 -21.00 -14.29
N LEU A 59 -2.14 -20.13 -14.49
CA LEU A 59 -2.35 -18.80 -15.08
C LEU A 59 -3.01 -18.83 -16.46
N GLY A 60 -2.84 -19.91 -17.23
CA GLY A 60 -3.47 -20.07 -18.54
C GLY A 60 -5.01 -20.07 -18.51
N SER A 61 -5.61 -20.53 -17.40
CA SER A 61 -7.07 -20.60 -17.20
C SER A 61 -7.49 -20.40 -15.74
N LEU A 62 -6.85 -19.45 -15.06
CA LEU A 62 -7.05 -19.18 -13.64
C LEU A 62 -8.48 -18.68 -13.38
N LYS A 63 -9.16 -19.30 -12.41
CA LYS A 63 -10.52 -18.93 -12.01
C LYS A 63 -10.55 -18.60 -10.53
N PHE A 64 -11.09 -17.43 -10.20
CA PHE A 64 -11.40 -17.01 -8.85
C PHE A 64 -12.90 -16.87 -8.71
N SER A 65 -13.51 -17.54 -7.74
CA SER A 65 -14.95 -17.41 -7.48
C SER A 65 -15.19 -16.91 -6.08
N GLN A 66 -15.96 -15.83 -5.97
CA GLN A 66 -16.43 -15.29 -4.70
C GLN A 66 -17.95 -15.44 -4.65
N SER A 67 -18.46 -16.07 -3.59
CA SER A 67 -19.91 -16.27 -3.39
C SER A 67 -20.40 -15.45 -2.22
N ASN A 68 -21.46 -14.68 -2.43
CA ASN A 68 -22.14 -13.88 -1.40
C ASN A 68 -23.58 -14.32 -1.26
N ARG A 69 -24.08 -14.43 -0.03
CA ARG A 69 -25.44 -14.87 0.29
C ARG A 69 -26.24 -13.72 0.86
N MET A 70 -27.41 -13.47 0.31
CA MET A 70 -28.32 -12.41 0.74
C MET A 70 -29.75 -12.94 0.82
N PRO A 71 -30.60 -12.47 1.74
CA PRO A 71 -32.02 -12.78 1.72
C PRO A 71 -32.70 -12.22 0.46
N ASP A 72 -33.66 -12.94 -0.11
CA ASP A 72 -34.47 -12.45 -1.24
C ASP A 72 -35.33 -11.26 -0.77
N PRO A 73 -35.28 -10.10 -1.46
CA PRO A 73 -36.07 -8.93 -1.10
C PRO A 73 -37.58 -9.15 -1.14
N LYS A 74 -38.05 -10.12 -1.93
CA LYS A 74 -39.47 -10.46 -2.06
C LYS A 74 -39.89 -11.53 -1.06
N ASP A 75 -38.95 -12.34 -0.58
CA ASP A 75 -39.18 -13.40 0.38
C ASP A 75 -37.93 -13.57 1.28
N PRO A 76 -37.88 -12.89 2.44
CA PRO A 76 -36.73 -12.95 3.34
C PRO A 76 -36.37 -14.35 3.86
N SER A 77 -37.25 -15.35 3.69
CA SER A 77 -36.96 -16.75 4.02
C SER A 77 -36.10 -17.46 2.97
N ARG A 78 -35.98 -16.90 1.76
CA ARG A 78 -35.15 -17.40 0.66
C ARG A 78 -33.79 -16.71 0.66
N ILE A 79 -32.72 -17.47 0.39
CA ILE A 79 -31.36 -16.93 0.27
C ILE A 79 -30.95 -16.93 -1.21
N VAL A 80 -30.71 -15.74 -1.75
CA VAL A 80 -30.07 -15.50 -3.03
C VAL A 80 -28.56 -15.57 -2.87
N THR A 81 -27.91 -16.49 -3.59
CA THR A 81 -26.44 -16.56 -3.64
C THR A 81 -25.94 -15.94 -4.95
N THR A 82 -25.20 -14.84 -4.86
CA THR A 82 -24.52 -14.21 -5.99
C THR A 82 -23.07 -14.69 -6.02
N THR A 83 -22.72 -15.48 -7.04
CA THR A 83 -21.33 -15.91 -7.26
C THR A 83 -20.71 -15.10 -8.38
N THR A 84 -19.70 -14.30 -8.05
CA THR A 84 -18.86 -13.59 -9.01
C THR A 84 -17.64 -14.43 -9.31
N THR A 85 -17.50 -14.90 -10.55
CA THR A 85 -16.32 -15.64 -11.00
C THR A 85 -15.47 -14.77 -11.93
N THR A 86 -14.28 -14.40 -11.49
CA THR A 86 -13.26 -13.74 -12.30
C THR A 86 -12.38 -14.81 -12.93
N THR A 87 -12.31 -14.82 -14.27
CA THR A 87 -11.44 -15.74 -15.02
C THR A 87 -10.32 -14.95 -15.68
N PHE A 88 -9.08 -15.33 -15.42
CA PHE A 88 -7.92 -14.86 -16.15
C PHE A 88 -7.54 -15.93 -17.19
N SER A 89 -7.27 -15.50 -18.41
CA SER A 89 -6.75 -16.37 -19.44
C SER A 89 -5.62 -15.68 -20.18
N MET A 90 -4.51 -16.38 -20.34
CA MET A 90 -3.33 -15.85 -21.02
C MET A 90 -2.54 -16.97 -21.68
N ALA A 91 -1.76 -16.61 -22.70
CA ALA A 91 -0.84 -17.54 -23.34
C ALA A 91 0.32 -17.92 -22.41
N LYS A 92 0.96 -19.07 -22.63
CA LYS A 92 2.05 -19.58 -21.79
C LYS A 92 3.23 -18.61 -21.65
N ASP A 93 3.60 -17.91 -22.73
CA ASP A 93 4.70 -16.93 -22.69
C ASP A 93 4.34 -15.70 -21.87
N MET A 94 3.07 -15.28 -21.91
CA MET A 94 2.55 -14.21 -21.07
C MET A 94 2.51 -14.65 -19.59
N ALA A 95 2.05 -15.86 -19.30
CA ALA A 95 2.10 -16.43 -17.94
C ALA A 95 3.54 -16.48 -17.40
N ARG A 96 4.52 -16.92 -18.21
CA ARG A 96 5.94 -16.88 -17.84
C ARG A 96 6.41 -15.45 -17.55
N SER A 97 6.02 -14.48 -18.37
CA SER A 97 6.36 -13.06 -18.17
C SER A 97 5.78 -12.52 -16.86
N ILE A 98 4.53 -12.87 -16.54
CA ILE A 98 3.91 -12.52 -15.26
C ILE A 98 4.67 -13.15 -14.07
N CYS A 99 5.02 -14.43 -14.15
CA CYS A 99 5.83 -15.07 -13.12
C CYS A 99 7.23 -14.44 -12.97
N GLN A 100 7.85 -14.05 -14.08
CA GLN A 100 9.11 -13.29 -14.08
C GLN A 100 8.95 -11.97 -13.30
N ARG A 101 7.84 -11.25 -13.51
CA ARG A 101 7.54 -10.05 -12.73
C ARG A 101 7.31 -10.35 -11.24
N PHE A 102 6.74 -11.51 -10.86
CA PHE A 102 6.62 -11.90 -9.45
C PHE A 102 7.98 -12.11 -8.78
N VAL A 103 8.97 -12.64 -9.51
CA VAL A 103 10.37 -12.76 -9.04
C VAL A 103 10.99 -11.37 -8.87
N GLU A 104 10.85 -10.49 -9.86
CA GLU A 104 11.37 -9.11 -9.83
C GLU A 104 10.75 -8.27 -8.70
N ALA A 105 9.45 -8.46 -8.45
CA ALA A 105 8.73 -7.82 -7.35
C ALA A 105 9.02 -8.46 -5.98
N ARG A 106 9.87 -9.49 -5.91
CA ARG A 106 10.21 -10.23 -4.69
C ARG A 106 8.99 -10.83 -3.99
N PHE A 107 8.02 -11.35 -4.74
CA PHE A 107 6.88 -12.09 -4.17
C PHE A 107 7.20 -13.57 -3.98
N ILE A 108 8.06 -14.09 -4.84
CA ILE A 108 8.52 -15.48 -4.83
C ILE A 108 10.04 -15.52 -5.01
N GLU A 109 10.64 -16.59 -4.53
CA GLU A 109 12.07 -16.85 -4.66
C GLU A 109 12.32 -18.34 -4.90
N SER A 110 13.52 -18.66 -5.37
CA SER A 110 13.90 -20.06 -5.60
C SER A 110 14.06 -20.77 -4.27
N ALA A 111 13.46 -21.96 -4.15
CA ALA A 111 13.62 -22.83 -2.99
C ALA A 111 15.02 -23.48 -2.91
N ASP A 112 15.93 -23.18 -3.85
CA ASP A 112 17.32 -23.67 -3.86
C ASP A 112 18.28 -22.85 -2.98
N GLY A 113 17.76 -21.81 -2.33
CA GLY A 113 18.46 -20.91 -1.42
C GLY A 113 19.39 -19.91 -2.12
N LYS A 114 19.29 -19.77 -3.45
CA LYS A 114 20.06 -18.79 -4.22
C LYS A 114 19.14 -17.78 -4.89
N MET A 115 19.63 -16.56 -5.04
CA MET A 115 19.01 -15.57 -5.92
C MET A 115 18.98 -16.11 -7.34
N GLN A 116 17.78 -16.47 -7.80
CA GLN A 116 17.52 -16.84 -9.18
C GLN A 116 16.71 -15.72 -9.83
N PRO A 117 17.34 -14.81 -10.60
CA PRO A 117 16.66 -13.63 -11.14
C PRO A 117 15.74 -13.96 -12.31
N VAL A 118 15.82 -15.17 -12.87
CA VAL A 118 15.08 -15.60 -14.06
C VAL A 118 14.13 -16.73 -13.72
N TYR A 119 12.86 -16.54 -14.07
CA TYR A 119 11.83 -17.55 -13.95
C TYR A 119 11.89 -18.53 -15.13
N ASN A 120 12.34 -19.76 -14.85
CA ASN A 120 12.38 -20.82 -15.86
C ASN A 120 10.98 -21.40 -16.08
N MET A 121 10.69 -21.86 -17.30
CA MET A 121 9.39 -22.43 -17.64
C MET A 121 9.11 -23.79 -17.00
N LYS A 122 10.15 -24.54 -16.61
CA LYS A 122 10.02 -25.88 -16.02
C LYS A 122 11.13 -26.19 -15.02
N GLY A 123 10.84 -27.06 -14.07
CA GLY A 123 11.84 -27.71 -13.21
C GLY A 123 12.48 -26.83 -12.14
N SER A 124 12.07 -25.57 -12.03
CA SER A 124 12.41 -24.72 -10.87
C SER A 124 11.32 -24.84 -9.82
N VAL A 125 11.74 -24.86 -8.56
CA VAL A 125 10.88 -24.96 -7.38
C VAL A 125 10.88 -23.60 -6.71
N TRP A 126 9.69 -23.06 -6.45
CA TRP A 126 9.51 -21.72 -5.91
C TRP A 126 8.81 -21.77 -4.55
N GLN A 127 9.16 -20.82 -3.70
CA GLN A 127 8.48 -20.55 -2.44
C GLN A 127 8.08 -19.07 -2.38
N LEU A 128 7.13 -18.73 -1.51
CA LEU A 128 6.77 -17.34 -1.26
C LEU A 128 7.85 -16.68 -0.41
N THR A 129 8.14 -15.41 -0.70
CA THR A 129 8.90 -14.57 0.22
C THR A 129 7.99 -14.05 1.34
N ALA A 130 8.57 -13.48 2.40
CA ALA A 130 7.82 -12.77 3.43
C ALA A 130 6.88 -11.67 2.89
N LYS A 131 7.34 -10.92 1.89
CA LYS A 131 6.52 -9.93 1.18
C LYS A 131 5.38 -10.59 0.41
N GLY A 132 5.64 -11.69 -0.29
CA GLY A 132 4.61 -12.46 -0.99
C GLY A 132 3.53 -12.96 -0.03
N VAL A 133 3.92 -13.49 1.13
CA VAL A 133 3.00 -13.92 2.19
C VAL A 133 2.18 -12.75 2.73
N ALA A 134 2.79 -11.60 3.01
CA ALA A 134 2.06 -10.42 3.47
C ALA A 134 1.04 -9.89 2.44
N ILE A 135 1.34 -10.01 1.14
CA ILE A 135 0.39 -9.65 0.08
C ILE A 135 -0.77 -10.66 0.01
N LEU A 136 -0.45 -11.96 0.09
CA LEU A 136 -1.45 -13.04 0.12
C LEU A 136 -2.38 -12.90 1.33
N ASP A 137 -1.83 -12.65 2.52
CA ASP A 137 -2.60 -12.48 3.77
C ASP A 137 -3.62 -11.34 3.63
N ARG A 138 -3.17 -10.18 3.15
CA ARG A 138 -4.05 -9.03 2.91
C ARG A 138 -5.14 -9.34 1.88
N PHE A 139 -4.81 -10.08 0.82
CA PHE A 139 -5.79 -10.51 -0.17
C PHE A 139 -6.81 -11.48 0.43
N CYS A 140 -6.38 -12.47 1.21
CA CYS A 140 -7.25 -13.44 1.87
C CYS A 140 -8.15 -12.75 2.89
N ALA A 141 -7.60 -11.86 3.72
CA ALA A 141 -8.35 -11.06 4.68
C ALA A 141 -9.42 -10.22 3.97
N ARG A 142 -9.08 -9.49 2.91
CA ARG A 142 -10.05 -8.66 2.16
C ARG A 142 -11.13 -9.47 1.45
N ASN A 143 -10.84 -10.69 1.03
CA ASN A 143 -11.80 -11.54 0.31
C ASN A 143 -12.51 -12.58 1.20
N GLY A 144 -12.21 -12.62 2.51
CA GLY A 144 -12.79 -13.58 3.45
C GLY A 144 -12.35 -15.04 3.21
N ILE A 145 -11.16 -15.24 2.65
CA ILE A 145 -10.62 -16.57 2.35
C ILE A 145 -10.01 -17.15 3.62
N GLN A 146 -10.67 -18.14 4.21
CA GLN A 146 -10.19 -18.85 5.39
C GLN A 146 -9.52 -20.16 4.98
N GLN A 147 -8.19 -20.15 4.83
CA GLN A 147 -7.42 -21.32 4.48
C GLN A 147 -6.29 -21.57 5.47
N LYS A 148 -6.25 -22.77 6.06
CA LYS A 148 -5.34 -23.11 7.17
C LYS A 148 -3.87 -22.86 6.82
N GLN A 149 -3.45 -23.28 5.63
CA GLN A 149 -2.06 -23.15 5.19
C GLN A 149 -1.62 -21.68 5.02
N VAL A 150 -2.55 -20.76 4.77
CA VAL A 150 -2.25 -19.31 4.73
C VAL A 150 -1.91 -18.83 6.14
N ALA A 151 -2.68 -19.21 7.15
CA ALA A 151 -2.38 -18.87 8.55
C ALA A 151 -1.03 -19.45 9.01
N GLU A 152 -0.70 -20.68 8.59
CA GLU A 152 0.61 -21.28 8.84
C GLU A 152 1.74 -20.46 8.18
N LEU A 153 1.61 -20.11 6.90
CA LEU A 153 2.57 -19.27 6.19
C LEU A 153 2.77 -17.90 6.84
N VAL A 154 1.68 -17.24 7.26
CA VAL A 154 1.73 -15.93 7.95
C VAL A 154 2.44 -16.06 9.30
N SER A 155 2.25 -17.16 10.01
CA SER A 155 2.94 -17.41 11.28
C SER A 155 4.44 -17.65 11.11
N LEU A 156 4.86 -18.19 9.95
CA LEU A 156 6.27 -18.38 9.60
C LEU A 156 6.92 -17.07 9.14
N HIS A 157 6.17 -16.22 8.43
CA HIS A 157 6.67 -15.00 7.82
C HIS A 157 5.88 -13.78 8.33
N CYS A 158 6.30 -13.22 9.46
CA CYS A 158 5.69 -12.02 10.02
C CYS A 158 6.30 -10.75 9.40
N CYS A 159 5.76 -10.29 8.27
CA CYS A 159 6.27 -9.12 7.56
C CYS A 159 5.35 -7.90 7.67
N SER A 160 5.89 -6.78 8.15
CA SER A 160 5.21 -5.49 8.19
C SER A 160 5.59 -4.62 7.00
N LEU A 161 4.84 -4.72 5.90
CA LEU A 161 5.07 -3.89 4.72
C LEU A 161 4.62 -2.44 4.90
N VAL A 162 5.43 -1.51 4.39
CA VAL A 162 5.06 -0.10 4.18
C VAL A 162 4.16 0.01 2.95
N ILE A 163 2.90 0.43 3.16
CA ILE A 163 1.90 0.55 2.10
C ILE A 163 1.97 1.94 1.50
N LEU A 164 2.58 2.02 0.32
CA LEU A 164 2.77 3.27 -0.39
C LEU A 164 1.46 3.72 -1.05
N GLU A 165 1.15 5.01 -0.88
CA GLU A 165 0.06 5.65 -1.59
C GLU A 165 0.39 5.75 -3.08
N ARG A 166 -0.60 5.42 -3.93
CA ARG A 166 -0.48 5.50 -5.38
C ARG A 166 -1.61 6.33 -5.95
N GLU A 167 -1.33 6.98 -7.06
CA GLU A 167 -2.30 7.71 -7.84
C GLU A 167 -3.16 6.73 -8.66
N GLN A 168 -4.47 6.93 -8.64
CA GLN A 168 -5.43 5.95 -9.18
C GLN A 168 -5.33 5.79 -10.70
N HIS A 169 -5.03 6.86 -11.45
CA HIS A 169 -5.04 6.83 -12.91
C HIS A 169 -3.72 6.42 -13.55
N SER A 170 -2.59 6.64 -12.87
CA SER A 170 -1.24 6.42 -13.42
C SER A 170 -0.52 5.27 -12.71
N ASP A 171 -1.05 4.80 -11.57
CA ASP A 171 -0.42 3.86 -10.65
C ASP A 171 0.93 4.33 -10.06
N LYS A 172 1.31 5.61 -10.27
CA LYS A 172 2.56 6.17 -9.74
C LYS A 172 2.49 6.34 -8.23
N ILE A 173 3.63 6.12 -7.58
CA ILE A 173 3.77 6.32 -6.13
C ILE A 173 3.72 7.81 -5.83
N LEU A 174 2.90 8.21 -4.86
CA LEU A 174 2.91 9.58 -4.35
C LEU A 174 4.21 9.82 -3.58
N SER A 175 4.96 10.83 -4.01
CA SER A 175 6.36 11.03 -3.60
C SER A 175 6.63 12.43 -3.09
N ASP A 176 5.62 13.06 -2.47
CA ASP A 176 5.81 14.34 -1.79
C ASP A 176 6.83 14.20 -0.64
N ARG A 177 7.39 15.34 -0.23
CA ARG A 177 8.44 15.39 0.78
C ARG A 177 8.05 14.73 2.10
N GLY A 178 6.83 14.92 2.58
CA GLY A 178 6.37 14.31 3.82
C GLY A 178 6.34 12.79 3.71
N THR A 179 5.82 12.27 2.60
CA THR A 179 5.74 10.83 2.34
C THR A 179 7.14 10.21 2.27
N VAL A 180 8.07 10.85 1.53
CA VAL A 180 9.45 10.37 1.43
C VAL A 180 10.15 10.37 2.79
N GLU A 181 9.94 11.39 3.63
CA GLU A 181 10.47 11.41 4.99
C GLU A 181 9.87 10.31 5.89
N VAL A 182 8.61 9.93 5.70
CA VAL A 182 8.00 8.79 6.41
C VAL A 182 8.63 7.47 5.97
N ILE A 183 8.78 7.25 4.66
CA ILE A 183 9.47 6.07 4.11
C ILE A 183 10.91 6.02 4.64
N PHE A 184 11.61 7.15 4.68
CA PHE A 184 12.98 7.24 5.17
C PHE A 184 13.11 6.84 6.66
N ARG A 185 12.14 7.20 7.51
CA ARG A 185 12.13 6.74 8.91
C ARG A 185 11.99 5.22 9.04
N ARG A 186 11.15 4.61 8.19
CA ARG A 186 11.02 3.13 8.13
C ARG A 186 12.31 2.50 7.59
N PHE A 187 12.91 3.11 6.57
CA PHE A 187 14.17 2.68 5.93
C PHE A 187 15.33 2.57 6.93
N VAL A 188 15.44 3.52 7.84
CA VAL A 188 16.50 3.53 8.86
C VAL A 188 16.24 2.50 9.98
N GLY A 189 14.96 2.14 10.20
CA GLY A 189 14.50 1.17 11.19
C GLY A 189 13.50 1.80 12.17
N THR A 190 12.47 1.03 12.56
CA THR A 190 11.36 1.55 13.38
C THR A 190 11.76 1.82 14.84
N GLU A 191 12.59 0.96 15.44
CA GLU A 191 13.03 1.11 16.83
C GLU A 191 14.47 1.61 16.94
N SER A 192 15.37 1.09 16.10
CA SER A 192 16.78 1.46 16.11
C SER A 192 17.40 1.27 14.72
N ARG A 193 18.55 1.93 14.53
CA ARG A 193 19.34 1.80 13.31
C ARG A 193 19.97 0.41 13.26
N ASN A 194 19.89 -0.25 12.11
CA ASN A 194 20.51 -1.55 11.90
C ASN A 194 22.01 -1.44 11.60
N VAL A 195 22.77 -0.94 12.58
CA VAL A 195 24.22 -0.70 12.47
C VAL A 195 24.99 -1.99 12.73
N LYS A 196 25.90 -2.33 11.81
CA LYS A 196 26.79 -3.49 11.86
C LYS A 196 28.22 -3.05 12.24
N PRO A 197 28.98 -3.92 12.94
CA PRO A 197 30.29 -3.57 13.48
C PRO A 197 31.35 -3.35 12.40
N ASN A 198 31.17 -3.92 11.20
CA ASN A 198 32.12 -3.79 10.10
C ASN A 198 31.41 -3.78 8.75
N VAL A 199 32.13 -3.35 7.71
CA VAL A 199 31.65 -3.26 6.33
C VAL A 199 31.24 -4.62 5.77
N ALA A 200 31.98 -5.69 6.07
CA ALA A 200 31.69 -7.03 5.55
C ALA A 200 30.32 -7.56 6.02
N ALA A 201 29.95 -7.30 7.27
CA ALA A 201 28.66 -7.68 7.84
C ALA A 201 27.51 -6.78 7.35
N ALA A 202 27.79 -5.53 7.01
CA ALA A 202 26.80 -4.60 6.45
C ALA A 202 26.53 -4.85 4.97
N ASP A 203 27.57 -5.14 4.19
CA ASP A 203 27.51 -5.36 2.73
C ASP A 203 27.28 -6.84 2.38
N SER A 204 26.98 -7.69 3.37
CA SER A 204 26.67 -9.11 3.15
C SER A 204 25.34 -9.25 2.39
N ASP A 205 25.34 -10.01 1.31
CA ASP A 205 24.12 -10.34 0.58
C ASP A 205 23.42 -11.55 1.24
N SER A 206 22.29 -11.32 1.91
CA SER A 206 21.41 -12.38 2.42
C SER A 206 19.96 -12.10 2.04
N LEU A 207 19.25 -13.17 1.66
CA LEU A 207 17.87 -13.12 1.16
C LEU A 207 16.87 -12.64 2.21
N HIS A 208 17.15 -12.94 3.49
CA HIS A 208 16.21 -12.81 4.59
C HIS A 208 16.59 -11.65 5.54
N ASP A 209 17.42 -10.72 5.07
CA ASP A 209 17.94 -9.63 5.90
C ASP A 209 16.85 -8.67 6.44
N TYR A 210 15.72 -8.59 5.74
CA TYR A 210 14.62 -7.67 6.02
C TYR A 210 13.26 -8.38 6.08
N GLU A 211 13.25 -9.66 6.46
CA GLU A 211 12.07 -10.51 6.42
C GLU A 211 10.90 -9.96 7.26
N ASP A 212 11.20 -9.30 8.38
CA ASP A 212 10.20 -8.73 9.29
C ASP A 212 9.55 -7.42 8.78
N GLY A 213 10.16 -6.74 7.81
CA GLY A 213 9.76 -5.41 7.35
C GLY A 213 9.93 -4.27 8.37
N LEU A 214 10.45 -4.55 9.58
CA LEU A 214 10.66 -3.60 10.67
C LEU A 214 12.14 -3.21 10.83
N THR A 215 13.01 -4.15 10.49
CA THR A 215 14.46 -4.00 10.50
C THR A 215 14.87 -3.01 9.40
N GLY A 216 15.58 -1.95 9.79
CA GLY A 216 16.12 -0.97 8.86
C GLY A 216 17.23 -1.53 7.98
N VAL A 217 17.64 -0.77 6.96
CA VAL A 217 18.76 -1.12 6.09
C VAL A 217 20.03 -1.37 6.90
N LYS A 218 20.80 -2.40 6.54
CA LYS A 218 22.10 -2.64 7.17
C LYS A 218 23.05 -1.49 6.89
N MET A 219 23.65 -0.95 7.94
CA MET A 219 24.62 0.15 7.85
C MET A 219 25.95 -0.25 8.48
N ALA A 220 27.06 0.03 7.82
CA ALA A 220 28.38 -0.10 8.43
C ALA A 220 28.63 1.08 9.37
N SER A 221 28.99 0.78 10.63
CA SER A 221 29.31 1.78 11.65
C SER A 221 30.39 2.76 11.19
N GLU A 222 31.45 2.24 10.55
CA GLU A 222 32.53 3.03 9.97
C GLU A 222 32.99 2.45 8.62
N ARG A 223 33.22 3.33 7.65
CA ARG A 223 33.84 3.01 6.35
C ARG A 223 34.91 4.04 6.01
N ARG A 224 36.10 3.57 5.63
CA ARG A 224 37.19 4.44 5.15
C ARG A 224 37.16 4.54 3.64
N VAL A 225 37.07 5.75 3.11
CA VAL A 225 37.12 6.05 1.67
C VAL A 225 38.04 7.24 1.47
N ASN A 226 39.07 7.09 0.61
CA ASN A 226 40.05 8.13 0.30
C ASN A 226 40.65 8.82 1.55
N GLY A 227 40.97 8.04 2.59
CA GLY A 227 41.54 8.55 3.84
C GLY A 227 40.55 9.20 4.82
N LYS A 228 39.29 9.40 4.44
CA LYS A 228 38.22 9.92 5.31
C LYS A 228 37.36 8.78 5.88
N VAL A 229 36.97 8.90 7.14
CA VAL A 229 36.04 7.97 7.81
C VAL A 229 34.62 8.51 7.66
N TYR A 230 33.73 7.66 7.18
CA TYR A 230 32.28 7.90 7.07
C TYR A 230 31.55 6.94 8.01
N LYS A 231 30.41 7.36 8.56
CA LYS A 231 29.63 6.58 9.53
C LYS A 231 28.24 6.29 9.00
N ASP A 232 27.60 5.24 9.53
CA ASP A 232 26.24 4.81 9.15
C ASP A 232 26.10 4.68 7.61
N THR A 233 27.07 4.00 6.99
CA THR A 233 27.14 3.89 5.53
C THR A 233 26.48 2.63 5.00
N PHE A 234 25.85 2.70 3.85
CA PHE A 234 25.20 1.54 3.20
C PHE A 234 25.39 1.62 1.69
N THR A 235 25.25 0.48 1.01
CA THR A 235 25.38 0.43 -0.45
C THR A 235 24.09 0.87 -1.14
N GLY A 236 24.18 1.36 -2.37
CA GLY A 236 22.99 1.66 -3.18
C GLY A 236 22.15 0.41 -3.45
N LYS A 237 22.79 -0.76 -3.59
CA LYS A 237 22.10 -2.06 -3.68
C LYS A 237 21.25 -2.32 -2.43
N ALA A 238 21.84 -2.22 -1.24
CA ALA A 238 21.11 -2.47 0.02
C ALA A 238 19.91 -1.53 0.19
N CYS A 239 20.06 -0.27 -0.24
CA CYS A 239 18.96 0.69 -0.24
C CYS A 239 17.82 0.30 -1.19
N ALA A 240 18.13 -0.09 -2.43
CA ALA A 240 17.13 -0.53 -3.38
C ALA A 240 16.44 -1.85 -2.95
N ASP A 241 17.22 -2.80 -2.42
CA ASP A 241 16.68 -4.08 -1.92
C ASP A 241 15.71 -3.85 -0.75
N TRP A 242 16.07 -3.01 0.24
CA TRP A 242 15.17 -2.69 1.34
C TRP A 242 13.86 -2.06 0.87
N LEU A 243 13.94 -1.12 -0.08
CA LEU A 243 12.74 -0.48 -0.64
C LEU A 243 11.82 -1.48 -1.36
N ILE A 244 12.38 -2.48 -2.03
CA ILE A 244 11.59 -3.53 -2.68
C ILE A 244 11.03 -4.51 -1.65
N ASP A 245 11.84 -4.97 -0.70
CA ASP A 245 11.46 -6.04 0.23
C ASP A 245 10.47 -5.55 1.30
N CYS A 246 10.64 -4.33 1.81
CA CYS A 246 9.86 -3.77 2.94
C CYS A 246 8.69 -2.88 2.51
N CYS A 247 8.56 -2.53 1.23
CA CYS A 247 7.47 -1.68 0.75
C CYS A 247 6.63 -2.39 -0.32
N THR A 248 5.47 -1.80 -0.64
CA THR A 248 4.59 -2.28 -1.71
C THR A 248 5.07 -1.96 -3.15
N ILE A 249 6.36 -1.68 -3.33
CA ILE A 249 7.00 -1.45 -4.64
C ILE A 249 7.00 -2.75 -5.43
N VAL A 250 6.75 -2.71 -6.73
CA VAL A 250 6.75 -3.93 -7.57
C VAL A 250 7.72 -3.87 -8.74
N ASP A 251 8.29 -2.69 -9.01
CA ASP A 251 9.33 -2.49 -10.01
C ASP A 251 10.55 -1.80 -9.39
N LYS A 252 11.75 -2.26 -9.77
CA LYS A 252 13.01 -1.68 -9.29
C LYS A 252 13.16 -0.20 -9.68
N ARG A 253 12.54 0.25 -10.78
CA ARG A 253 12.55 1.66 -11.19
C ARG A 253 11.95 2.57 -10.12
N GLU A 254 10.83 2.16 -9.54
CA GLU A 254 10.16 2.88 -8.45
C GLU A 254 11.07 2.99 -7.21
N ALA A 255 11.82 1.94 -6.89
CA ALA A 255 12.80 1.97 -5.80
C ALA A 255 13.94 2.98 -6.06
N ILE A 256 14.41 3.07 -7.32
CA ILE A 256 15.42 4.05 -7.72
C ILE A 256 14.88 5.48 -7.64
N GLU A 257 13.63 5.70 -8.04
CA GLU A 257 12.97 7.01 -7.93
C GLU A 257 12.87 7.47 -6.48
N ILE A 258 12.35 6.62 -5.58
CA ILE A 258 12.27 6.95 -4.15
C ILE A 258 13.66 7.16 -3.53
N ALA A 259 14.64 6.31 -3.86
CA ALA A 259 16.00 6.47 -3.36
C ALA A 259 16.69 7.73 -3.92
N SER A 260 16.37 8.14 -5.15
CA SER A 260 16.84 9.41 -5.71
C SER A 260 16.27 10.60 -4.94
N LEU A 261 15.01 10.52 -4.49
CA LEU A 261 14.40 11.53 -3.64
C LEU A 261 15.02 11.58 -2.24
N PHE A 262 15.56 10.47 -1.72
CA PHE A 262 16.37 10.53 -0.49
C PHE A 262 17.62 11.41 -0.67
N VAL A 263 18.24 11.38 -1.84
CA VAL A 263 19.39 12.24 -2.16
C VAL A 263 18.92 13.69 -2.39
N GLU A 264 17.87 13.89 -3.18
CA GLU A 264 17.33 15.21 -3.53
C GLU A 264 16.81 15.98 -2.29
N PHE A 265 16.14 15.29 -1.37
CA PHE A 265 15.70 15.87 -0.10
C PHE A 265 16.79 15.89 0.98
N GLU A 266 18.04 15.63 0.59
CA GLU A 266 19.22 15.68 1.45
C GLU A 266 19.06 14.80 2.70
N LEU A 267 18.37 13.66 2.59
CA LEU A 267 18.25 12.69 3.69
C LEU A 267 19.48 11.78 3.74
N ILE A 268 20.08 11.54 2.58
CA ILE A 268 21.31 10.76 2.40
C ILE A 268 22.31 11.52 1.54
N GLU A 269 23.59 11.26 1.72
CA GLU A 269 24.69 11.85 0.97
C GLU A 269 25.51 10.77 0.27
N THR A 270 25.92 11.05 -0.96
CA THR A 270 26.76 10.15 -1.75
C THR A 270 28.21 10.18 -1.26
N VAL A 271 28.72 9.01 -0.85
CA VAL A 271 30.13 8.82 -0.43
C VAL A 271 30.97 8.29 -1.58
N VAL A 272 30.44 7.32 -2.33
CA VAL A 272 31.09 6.72 -3.52
C VAL A 272 30.05 6.63 -4.63
N GLN A 273 30.41 7.11 -5.82
CA GLN A 273 29.61 7.01 -7.03
C GLN A 273 30.08 5.84 -7.91
N ASP A 274 29.13 5.13 -8.50
CA ASP A 274 29.40 4.13 -9.53
C ASP A 274 29.36 4.77 -10.92
N ARG A 275 30.51 5.31 -11.36
CA ARG A 275 30.62 5.99 -12.66
C ARG A 275 30.31 5.07 -13.84
N SER A 276 30.63 3.79 -13.74
CA SER A 276 30.35 2.80 -14.79
C SER A 276 28.85 2.62 -14.97
N PHE A 277 28.11 2.54 -13.87
CA PHE A 277 26.65 2.46 -13.92
C PHE A 277 26.02 3.75 -14.48
N MET A 278 26.53 4.93 -14.08
CA MET A 278 26.03 6.22 -14.57
C MET A 278 26.25 6.40 -16.08
N LEU A 279 27.38 5.92 -16.62
CA LEU A 279 27.65 5.95 -18.06
C LEU A 279 26.65 5.09 -18.85
N GLN A 280 26.26 3.94 -18.30
CA GLN A 280 25.29 3.04 -18.94
C GLN A 280 23.84 3.50 -18.75
N ASN A 281 23.56 4.26 -17.69
CA ASN A 281 22.21 4.71 -17.33
C ASN A 281 22.21 6.22 -17.06
N PRO A 282 22.24 7.08 -18.10
CA PRO A 282 22.34 8.52 -17.94
C PRO A 282 21.20 9.15 -17.10
N GLY A 283 20.02 8.51 -17.07
CA GLY A 283 18.90 8.93 -16.23
C GLY A 283 19.09 8.72 -14.73
N CYS A 284 20.02 7.86 -14.30
CA CYS A 284 20.23 7.48 -12.89
C CYS A 284 21.46 8.16 -12.28
N HIS A 285 21.54 9.49 -12.39
CA HIS A 285 22.70 10.27 -11.94
C HIS A 285 22.67 10.59 -10.43
N LEU A 286 21.47 10.75 -9.83
CA LEU A 286 21.31 11.04 -8.41
C LEU A 286 21.60 9.82 -7.52
N PHE A 287 21.08 8.66 -7.92
CA PHE A 287 21.20 7.42 -7.17
C PHE A 287 21.56 6.24 -8.06
N GLN A 288 22.48 5.38 -7.60
CA GLN A 288 22.94 4.19 -8.29
C GLN A 288 22.62 2.96 -7.42
N PRO A 289 21.73 2.03 -7.85
CA PRO A 289 21.31 0.86 -7.09
C PRO A 289 22.33 -0.30 -7.20
N THR A 290 23.60 -0.03 -6.93
CA THR A 290 24.70 -0.99 -7.08
C THR A 290 25.46 -1.20 -5.77
N LYS A 291 26.22 -2.29 -5.68
CA LYS A 291 27.09 -2.56 -4.52
C LYS A 291 28.35 -1.69 -4.50
N TYR A 292 28.62 -0.96 -5.59
CA TYR A 292 29.82 -0.13 -5.76
C TYR A 292 29.56 1.33 -5.41
N SER A 293 28.30 1.76 -5.38
CA SER A 293 27.89 3.03 -4.82
C SER A 293 27.68 2.91 -3.31
N VAL A 294 28.10 3.95 -2.58
CA VAL A 294 27.98 4.01 -1.11
C VAL A 294 27.39 5.35 -0.72
N TYR A 295 26.45 5.31 0.22
CA TYR A 295 25.77 6.48 0.77
C TYR A 295 25.91 6.48 2.29
N GLN A 296 25.71 7.64 2.91
CA GLN A 296 25.59 7.81 4.35
C GLN A 296 24.35 8.62 4.70
N ILE A 297 23.84 8.49 5.92
CA ILE A 297 22.80 9.40 6.42
C ILE A 297 23.40 10.81 6.57
N SER A 298 22.74 11.80 5.97
CA SER A 298 23.14 13.21 6.05
C SER A 298 22.88 13.79 7.45
N GLN A 299 23.31 15.03 7.69
CA GLN A 299 22.90 15.72 8.93
C GLN A 299 21.38 15.92 9.00
N ARG A 300 20.76 16.36 7.90
CA ARG A 300 19.32 16.57 7.82
C ARG A 300 18.53 15.27 7.98
N GLY A 301 19.01 14.16 7.43
CA GLY A 301 18.42 12.84 7.63
C GLY A 301 18.39 12.47 9.11
N LYS A 302 19.48 12.72 9.84
CA LYS A 302 19.53 12.54 11.32
C LYS A 302 18.50 13.43 12.03
N ASP A 303 18.33 14.67 11.58
CA ASP A 303 17.35 15.58 12.18
C ASP A 303 15.90 15.09 11.98
N VAL A 304 15.60 14.57 10.78
CA VAL A 304 14.31 13.96 10.43
C VAL A 304 14.02 12.72 11.28
N ILE A 305 15.03 11.88 11.52
CA ILE A 305 14.93 10.67 12.35
C ILE A 305 14.72 11.03 13.82
N ASN A 306 15.49 11.99 14.35
CA ASN A 306 15.44 12.38 15.76
C ASN A 306 14.26 13.29 16.10
N GLY A 307 13.46 13.69 15.11
CA GLY A 307 12.38 14.65 15.30
C GLY A 307 12.88 16.07 15.61
N THR A 308 14.15 16.37 15.34
CA THR A 308 14.78 17.68 15.60
C THR A 308 14.68 18.64 14.43
N SER A 309 13.75 18.41 13.49
CA SER A 309 13.53 19.27 12.33
C SER A 309 13.47 20.75 12.74
N SER A 310 14.54 21.47 12.43
CA SER A 310 14.63 22.92 12.56
C SER A 310 13.54 23.56 11.71
N ARG A 311 12.73 24.43 12.33
CA ARG A 311 11.74 25.30 11.67
C ARG A 311 12.31 25.92 10.39
N GLY A 312 12.01 25.33 9.24
CA GLY A 312 12.19 25.97 7.94
C GLY A 312 11.12 27.04 7.80
N ARG A 313 11.53 28.31 7.67
CA ARG A 313 10.65 29.45 7.40
C ARG A 313 9.75 29.13 6.20
N PRO A 314 8.41 29.27 6.31
CA PRO A 314 7.59 29.39 5.12
C PRO A 314 8.00 30.67 4.39
N SER A 315 8.15 30.56 3.07
CA SER A 315 8.44 31.67 2.16
C SER A 315 7.49 32.83 2.43
N GLU A 316 8.05 34.01 2.70
CA GLU A 316 7.30 35.27 2.78
C GLU A 316 6.57 35.50 1.46
N SER A 317 5.24 35.43 1.52
CA SER A 317 4.35 36.05 0.53
C SER A 317 3.70 37.20 1.25
N GLU A 318 4.00 38.43 0.82
CA GLU A 318 3.43 39.66 1.35
C GLU A 318 1.90 39.63 1.29
N ALA A 319 1.25 39.79 2.45
CA ALA A 319 -0.08 40.34 2.55
C ALA A 319 -0.20 41.10 3.88
N GLY A 320 -0.48 42.40 3.77
CA GLY A 320 -0.36 43.39 4.84
C GLY A 320 -1.32 43.24 6.02
N THR A 321 -0.83 43.74 7.16
CA THR A 321 -1.54 44.48 8.21
C THR A 321 -3.01 44.14 8.46
N GLY A 322 -3.24 43.35 9.51
CA GLY A 322 -4.53 43.22 10.17
C GLY A 322 -4.38 42.60 11.55
N SER A 323 -4.30 43.43 12.59
CA SER A 323 -4.31 43.00 13.98
C SER A 323 -5.63 42.27 14.28
N GLN A 324 -5.57 40.94 14.47
CA GLN A 324 -6.63 40.20 15.15
C GLN A 324 -6.01 39.29 16.21
N ARG A 325 -6.49 39.49 17.44
CA ARG A 325 -6.30 38.60 18.58
C ARG A 325 -6.80 37.20 18.19
N ASN A 326 -5.88 36.29 17.85
CA ASN A 326 -6.23 34.91 17.58
C ASN A 326 -6.53 34.16 18.88
N GLY A 327 -7.81 33.99 19.18
CA GLY A 327 -8.25 32.85 19.99
C GLY A 327 -7.80 31.57 19.30
N VAL A 328 -7.17 30.66 20.03
CA VAL A 328 -6.75 29.35 19.53
C VAL A 328 -8.00 28.57 19.15
N VAL A 329 -8.41 28.64 17.88
CA VAL A 329 -9.49 27.80 17.35
C VAL A 329 -8.96 26.37 17.35
N ARG A 330 -9.41 25.59 18.33
CA ARG A 330 -9.12 24.17 18.39
C ARG A 330 -9.84 23.51 17.22
N ASP A 331 -9.10 23.15 16.17
CA ASP A 331 -9.67 22.44 15.02
C ASP A 331 -10.53 21.27 15.49
N SER A 332 -11.68 21.05 14.86
CA SER A 332 -12.51 19.89 15.13
C SER A 332 -11.82 18.62 14.63
N ASN A 333 -12.15 17.44 15.19
CA ASN A 333 -11.58 16.20 14.67
C ASN A 333 -11.98 15.94 13.20
N THR A 334 -13.13 16.48 12.78
CA THR A 334 -13.58 16.47 11.37
C THR A 334 -12.58 17.21 10.47
N GLN A 335 -12.19 18.43 10.82
CA GLN A 335 -11.19 19.20 10.07
C GLN A 335 -9.81 18.53 10.09
N ARG A 336 -9.43 17.91 11.22
CA ARG A 336 -8.19 17.12 11.29
C ARG A 336 -8.24 15.90 10.37
N LEU A 337 -9.38 15.20 10.33
CA LEU A 337 -9.54 14.05 9.44
C LEU A 337 -9.45 14.49 7.97
N GLU A 338 -10.07 15.60 7.58
CA GLU A 338 -9.93 16.15 6.22
C GLU A 338 -8.47 16.41 5.86
N LYS A 339 -7.70 17.04 6.77
CA LYS A 339 -6.24 17.24 6.58
C LYS A 339 -5.51 15.90 6.41
N ILE A 340 -5.77 14.93 7.29
CA ILE A 340 -5.17 13.59 7.22
C ILE A 340 -5.50 12.89 5.90
N LEU A 341 -6.75 13.00 5.44
CA LEU A 341 -7.19 12.36 4.21
C LEU A 341 -6.63 13.02 2.95
N ASN A 342 -6.35 14.32 2.98
CA ASN A 342 -5.80 15.05 1.84
C ASN A 342 -4.27 15.01 1.75
N ASP A 343 -3.57 14.81 2.87
CA ASP A 343 -2.11 14.70 2.92
C ASP A 343 -1.66 13.21 2.85
N PRO A 344 -0.91 12.79 1.82
CA PRO A 344 -0.52 11.38 1.66
C PRO A 344 0.37 10.85 2.80
N ALA A 345 1.22 11.69 3.39
CA ALA A 345 2.12 11.29 4.46
C ALA A 345 1.34 11.03 5.76
N LEU A 346 0.43 11.94 6.11
CA LEU A 346 -0.48 11.77 7.24
C LEU A 346 -1.41 10.57 7.03
N ARG A 347 -1.90 10.37 5.82
CA ARG A 347 -2.74 9.21 5.47
C ARG A 347 -2.01 7.89 5.66
N LEU A 348 -0.73 7.83 5.30
CA LEU A 348 0.13 6.66 5.52
C LEU A 348 0.25 6.35 7.02
N LEU A 349 0.62 7.35 7.83
CA LEU A 349 0.74 7.19 9.29
C LEU A 349 -0.59 6.81 9.94
N PHE A 350 -1.70 7.43 9.49
CA PHE A 350 -3.02 7.12 9.98
C PHE A 350 -3.46 5.70 9.63
N ARG A 351 -3.13 5.20 8.42
CA ARG A 351 -3.36 3.80 8.04
C ARG A 351 -2.62 2.85 8.97
N GLU A 352 -1.34 3.10 9.25
CA GLU A 352 -0.57 2.25 10.15
C GLU A 352 -1.21 2.18 11.55
N ASN A 353 -1.63 3.33 12.08
CA ASN A 353 -2.37 3.39 13.35
C ASN A 353 -3.71 2.62 13.30
N LEU A 354 -4.48 2.76 12.22
CA LEU A 354 -5.74 2.03 12.06
C LEU A 354 -5.53 0.51 11.97
N ARG A 355 -4.42 0.07 11.36
CA ARG A 355 -4.05 -1.34 11.30
C ARG A 355 -3.75 -1.89 12.69
N GLU A 356 -3.02 -1.14 13.52
CA GLU A 356 -2.72 -1.49 14.92
C GLU A 356 -3.99 -1.57 15.78
N THR A 357 -4.99 -0.74 15.49
CA THR A 357 -6.29 -0.76 16.19
C THR A 357 -7.35 -1.65 15.55
N HIS A 358 -7.00 -2.42 14.50
CA HIS A 358 -7.92 -3.27 13.74
C HIS A 358 -9.15 -2.52 13.18
N CYS A 359 -8.92 -1.35 12.59
CA CYS A 359 -9.94 -0.49 11.99
C CYS A 359 -9.54 0.04 10.59
N GLU A 360 -8.56 -0.61 9.93
CA GLU A 360 -8.03 -0.22 8.60
C GLU A 360 -9.11 -0.24 7.51
N GLU A 361 -10.13 -1.08 7.66
CA GLU A 361 -11.25 -1.21 6.74
C GLU A 361 -12.04 0.09 6.56
N ASN A 362 -12.11 0.94 7.59
CA ASN A 362 -12.82 2.22 7.52
C ASN A 362 -12.17 3.18 6.52
N LEU A 363 -10.83 3.29 6.56
CA LEU A 363 -10.08 4.11 5.62
C LEU A 363 -10.11 3.50 4.21
N SER A 364 -10.01 2.17 4.12
CA SER A 364 -10.06 1.46 2.83
C SER A 364 -11.41 1.67 2.13
N PHE A 365 -12.52 1.49 2.84
CA PHE A 365 -13.86 1.77 2.34
C PHE A 365 -14.02 3.24 1.93
N TYR A 366 -13.56 4.18 2.76
CA TYR A 366 -13.67 5.60 2.45
C TYR A 366 -13.00 5.94 1.11
N LYS A 367 -11.80 5.38 0.87
CA LYS A 367 -11.06 5.57 -0.38
C LYS A 367 -11.75 4.87 -1.56
N ASP A 368 -12.13 3.60 -1.41
CA ASP A 368 -12.77 2.83 -2.48
C ASP A 368 -14.10 3.47 -2.93
N VAL A 369 -14.89 4.00 -1.98
CA VAL A 369 -16.12 4.74 -2.31
C VAL A 369 -15.82 6.08 -2.98
N ASN A 370 -14.82 6.84 -2.52
CA ASN A 370 -14.45 8.09 -3.18
C ASN A 370 -14.09 7.86 -4.66
N ASP A 371 -13.26 6.85 -4.91
CA ASP A 371 -12.80 6.46 -6.25
C ASP A 371 -13.97 5.98 -7.14
N PHE A 372 -14.89 5.21 -6.56
CA PHE A 372 -16.11 4.76 -7.22
C PHE A 372 -17.03 5.94 -7.58
N VAL A 373 -17.28 6.86 -6.65
CA VAL A 373 -18.15 8.03 -6.86
C VAL A 373 -17.59 8.92 -7.97
N GLN A 374 -16.27 9.15 -7.99
CA GLN A 374 -15.62 9.93 -9.04
C GLN A 374 -15.77 9.26 -10.42
N SER A 375 -15.50 7.94 -10.49
CA SER A 375 -15.62 7.15 -11.71
C SER A 375 -17.07 7.13 -12.23
N CYS A 376 -18.03 6.95 -11.32
CA CYS A 376 -19.46 6.97 -11.63
C CYS A 376 -19.91 8.32 -12.20
N LYS A 377 -19.57 9.44 -11.54
CA LYS A 377 -19.93 10.78 -12.00
C LYS A 377 -19.34 11.08 -13.39
N ALA A 378 -18.10 10.65 -13.65
CA ALA A 378 -17.47 10.81 -14.95
C ALA A 378 -18.19 10.00 -16.05
N ALA A 379 -18.50 8.73 -15.78
CA ALA A 379 -19.17 7.85 -16.74
C ALA A 379 -20.62 8.28 -17.04
N ILE A 380 -21.36 8.73 -16.04
CA ILE A 380 -22.73 9.25 -16.24
C ILE A 380 -22.70 10.48 -17.14
N ARG A 381 -21.82 11.45 -16.85
CA ARG A 381 -21.66 12.65 -17.69
C ARG A 381 -21.31 12.28 -19.13
N GLN A 382 -20.43 11.29 -19.31
CA GLN A 382 -20.06 10.81 -20.64
C GLN A 382 -21.26 10.17 -21.36
N ALA A 383 -22.02 9.32 -20.67
CA ALA A 383 -23.21 8.66 -21.22
C ALA A 383 -24.32 9.64 -21.59
N GLU A 384 -24.52 10.71 -20.79
CA GLU A 384 -25.49 11.78 -21.06
C GLU A 384 -25.07 12.65 -22.26
N SER A 385 -23.77 12.94 -22.40
CA SER A 385 -23.25 13.79 -23.49
C SER A 385 -23.18 13.08 -24.85
N ALA A 386 -22.85 11.79 -24.88
CA ALA A 386 -22.73 10.99 -26.09
C ALA A 386 -23.10 9.51 -25.80
N PRO A 387 -24.38 9.14 -25.95
CA PRO A 387 -24.83 7.77 -25.74
C PRO A 387 -24.18 6.84 -26.77
N SER A 388 -23.38 5.88 -26.30
CA SER A 388 -22.74 4.88 -27.15
C SER A 388 -22.79 3.50 -26.48
N ASN A 389 -22.66 2.42 -27.27
CA ASN A 389 -22.57 1.07 -26.71
C ASN A 389 -21.40 0.92 -25.71
N ASN A 390 -20.29 1.61 -25.96
CA ASN A 390 -19.15 1.66 -25.05
C ASN A 390 -19.50 2.32 -23.70
N SER A 391 -20.35 3.35 -23.70
CA SER A 391 -20.82 4.00 -22.48
C SER A 391 -21.60 3.02 -21.59
N MET A 392 -22.40 2.14 -22.19
CA MET A 392 -23.16 1.13 -21.44
C MET A 392 -22.26 0.04 -20.82
N ASP A 393 -21.17 -0.33 -21.49
CA ASP A 393 -20.20 -1.30 -20.95
C ASP A 393 -19.41 -0.70 -19.77
N ILE A 394 -19.05 0.59 -19.84
CA ILE A 394 -18.46 1.33 -18.72
C ILE A 394 -19.41 1.37 -17.52
N ILE A 395 -20.71 1.63 -17.74
CA ILE A 395 -21.71 1.63 -16.66
C ILE A 395 -21.83 0.25 -16.01
N LYS A 396 -21.84 -0.83 -16.79
CA LYS A 396 -21.83 -2.20 -16.25
C LYS A 396 -20.56 -2.48 -15.44
N GLU A 397 -19.40 -1.98 -15.88
CA GLU A 397 -18.14 -2.11 -15.14
C GLU A 397 -18.22 -1.40 -13.79
N ILE A 398 -18.71 -0.16 -13.76
CA ILE A 398 -18.86 0.62 -12.52
C ILE A 398 -19.88 -0.04 -11.58
N MET A 399 -20.97 -0.59 -12.11
CA MET A 399 -21.90 -1.40 -11.31
C MET A 399 -21.21 -2.63 -10.72
N ALA A 400 -20.34 -3.33 -11.46
CA ALA A 400 -19.57 -4.44 -10.91
C ALA A 400 -18.62 -3.99 -9.79
N GLN A 401 -18.01 -2.81 -9.90
CA GLN A 401 -17.21 -2.20 -8.83
C GLN A 401 -18.06 -1.92 -7.58
N ALA A 402 -19.28 -1.40 -7.73
CA ALA A 402 -20.23 -1.21 -6.64
C ALA A 402 -20.52 -2.53 -5.89
N TYR A 403 -20.77 -3.64 -6.61
CA TYR A 403 -20.93 -4.95 -5.99
C TYR A 403 -19.67 -5.40 -5.25
N GLY A 404 -18.48 -5.15 -5.81
CA GLY A 404 -17.20 -5.43 -5.15
C GLY A 404 -17.09 -4.74 -3.80
N ILE A 405 -17.35 -3.42 -3.74
CA ILE A 405 -17.31 -2.64 -2.50
C ILE A 405 -18.36 -3.12 -1.51
N TYR A 406 -19.60 -3.29 -1.97
CA TYR A 406 -20.70 -3.76 -1.12
C TYR A 406 -20.37 -5.11 -0.48
N ASN A 407 -19.89 -6.07 -1.26
CA ASN A 407 -19.58 -7.41 -0.78
C ASN A 407 -18.38 -7.44 0.18
N ALA A 408 -17.40 -6.57 -0.03
CA ALA A 408 -16.21 -6.49 0.82
C ALA A 408 -16.50 -5.86 2.19
N PHE A 409 -17.37 -4.85 2.26
CA PHE A 409 -17.50 -3.98 3.44
C PHE A 409 -18.89 -3.89 4.08
N LEU A 410 -19.96 -4.18 3.32
CA LEU A 410 -21.34 -3.86 3.74
C LEU A 410 -22.28 -5.06 3.79
N ALA A 411 -21.98 -6.11 3.01
CA ALA A 411 -22.75 -7.33 3.04
C ALA A 411 -22.72 -7.95 4.45
N PRO A 412 -23.81 -8.60 4.91
CA PRO A 412 -23.82 -9.30 6.19
C PRO A 412 -22.73 -10.37 6.23
N GLY A 413 -21.89 -10.37 7.28
CA GLY A 413 -20.76 -11.29 7.39
C GLY A 413 -19.63 -11.01 6.39
N SER A 414 -19.58 -9.80 5.85
CA SER A 414 -18.47 -9.37 5.00
C SER A 414 -17.15 -9.41 5.79
N PRO A 415 -16.03 -9.73 5.12
CA PRO A 415 -14.75 -9.90 5.81
C PRO A 415 -14.20 -8.60 6.40
N CYS A 416 -14.64 -7.45 5.87
CA CYS A 416 -14.26 -6.12 6.33
C CYS A 416 -15.51 -5.34 6.77
N GLU A 417 -16.41 -5.99 7.50
CA GLU A 417 -17.72 -5.46 7.86
C GLU A 417 -17.64 -4.15 8.65
N LEU A 418 -18.30 -3.10 8.13
CA LEU A 418 -18.29 -1.77 8.72
C LEU A 418 -19.37 -1.58 9.80
N ASN A 419 -19.02 -0.82 10.83
CA ASN A 419 -19.93 -0.38 11.87
C ASN A 419 -20.73 0.86 11.42
N ILE A 420 -21.80 0.64 10.66
CA ILE A 420 -22.74 1.68 10.21
C ILE A 420 -24.17 1.37 10.66
N ASP A 421 -25.03 2.39 10.62
CA ASP A 421 -26.43 2.26 11.00
C ASP A 421 -27.17 1.17 10.19
N HIS A 422 -28.01 0.40 10.88
CA HIS A 422 -28.72 -0.74 10.33
C HIS A 422 -29.72 -0.34 9.22
N GLN A 423 -30.37 0.83 9.33
CA GLN A 423 -31.29 1.30 8.31
C GLN A 423 -30.54 1.62 7.00
N LEU A 424 -29.38 2.27 7.10
CA LEU A 424 -28.54 2.56 5.92
C LEU A 424 -28.06 1.28 5.23
N ARG A 425 -27.65 0.28 6.01
CA ARG A 425 -27.25 -1.02 5.47
C ARG A 425 -28.41 -1.72 4.75
N ASN A 426 -29.61 -1.72 5.32
CA ASN A 426 -30.79 -2.33 4.70
C ASN A 426 -31.20 -1.63 3.40
N ASN A 427 -31.06 -0.30 3.34
CA ASN A 427 -31.31 0.47 2.11
C ASN A 427 -30.33 0.08 1.01
N LEU A 428 -29.03 -0.04 1.32
CA LEU A 428 -28.00 -0.50 0.39
C LEU A 428 -28.27 -1.93 -0.08
N ALA A 429 -28.54 -2.87 0.83
CA ALA A 429 -28.87 -4.24 0.48
C ALA A 429 -30.07 -4.33 -0.47
N THR A 430 -31.16 -3.63 -0.13
CA THR A 430 -32.38 -3.60 -0.95
C THR A 430 -32.10 -3.06 -2.35
N ARG A 431 -31.30 -1.99 -2.47
CA ARG A 431 -31.02 -1.37 -3.76
C ARG A 431 -30.08 -2.23 -4.61
N MET A 432 -29.05 -2.81 -3.99
CA MET A 432 -28.11 -3.71 -4.66
C MET A 432 -28.81 -4.96 -5.19
N THR A 433 -29.82 -5.51 -4.51
CA THR A 433 -30.56 -6.66 -5.04
C THR A 433 -31.56 -6.28 -6.14
N LYS A 434 -32.22 -5.11 -6.05
CA LYS A 434 -33.13 -4.62 -7.11
C LYS A 434 -32.39 -4.32 -8.42
N ALA A 435 -31.12 -3.91 -8.32
CA ALA A 435 -30.26 -3.67 -9.47
C ALA A 435 -29.96 -4.95 -10.29
N VAL A 436 -30.09 -6.13 -9.69
CA VAL A 436 -29.91 -7.42 -10.37
C VAL A 436 -31.15 -7.74 -11.23
N GLY A 437 -31.04 -7.59 -12.54
CA GLY A 437 -32.06 -8.03 -13.51
C GLY A 437 -32.88 -6.93 -14.19
N GLN A 438 -32.57 -5.64 -13.94
CA GLN A 438 -33.15 -4.51 -14.67
C GLN A 438 -32.11 -3.93 -15.64
N GLU A 439 -32.21 -4.26 -16.93
CA GLU A 439 -31.36 -3.65 -17.98
C GLU A 439 -31.81 -2.21 -18.31
N ASN A 440 -33.11 -1.93 -18.16
CA ASN A 440 -33.67 -0.59 -18.31
C ASN A 440 -33.50 0.19 -17.00
N GLY A 441 -32.88 1.38 -17.04
CA GLY A 441 -32.69 2.22 -15.85
C GLY A 441 -31.41 1.95 -15.04
N MET A 442 -30.38 1.34 -15.64
CA MET A 442 -29.08 1.13 -14.96
C MET A 442 -28.44 2.45 -14.50
N ILE A 443 -28.60 3.55 -15.25
CA ILE A 443 -28.06 4.86 -14.87
C ILE A 443 -28.74 5.40 -13.62
N GLU A 444 -30.07 5.41 -13.56
CA GLU A 444 -30.82 5.82 -12.35
C GLU A 444 -30.47 4.94 -11.15
N THR A 445 -30.37 3.63 -11.37
CA THR A 445 -29.94 2.68 -10.33
C THR A 445 -28.55 2.99 -9.81
N LEU A 446 -27.60 3.29 -10.71
CA LEU A 446 -26.24 3.64 -10.34
C LEU A 446 -26.18 4.99 -9.59
N GLN A 447 -26.99 5.97 -9.98
CA GLN A 447 -27.11 7.25 -9.27
C GLN A 447 -27.61 7.07 -7.84
N GLU A 448 -28.65 6.24 -7.64
CA GLU A 448 -29.16 5.93 -6.31
C GLU A 448 -28.15 5.17 -5.44
N VAL A 449 -27.48 4.16 -6.01
CA VAL A 449 -26.39 3.42 -5.32
C VAL A 449 -25.26 4.38 -4.93
N THR A 450 -24.91 5.32 -5.80
CA THR A 450 -23.89 6.34 -5.53
C THR A 450 -24.28 7.23 -4.35
N SER A 451 -25.53 7.71 -4.30
CA SER A 451 -26.01 8.53 -3.18
C SER A 451 -26.00 7.76 -1.84
N LEU A 452 -26.36 6.47 -1.86
CA LEU A 452 -26.30 5.63 -0.68
C LEU A 452 -24.85 5.39 -0.21
N PHE A 453 -23.92 5.18 -1.14
CA PHE A 453 -22.50 5.07 -0.82
C PHE A 453 -21.92 6.38 -0.27
N GLU A 454 -22.28 7.54 -0.82
CA GLU A 454 -21.88 8.85 -0.26
C GLU A 454 -22.40 9.03 1.17
N THR A 455 -23.63 8.57 1.45
CA THR A 455 -24.20 8.58 2.81
C THR A 455 -23.40 7.68 3.76
N ALA A 456 -23.05 6.46 3.32
CA ALA A 456 -22.24 5.52 4.09
C ALA A 456 -20.82 6.03 4.31
N GLN A 457 -20.19 6.62 3.29
CA GLN A 457 -18.88 7.24 3.38
C GLN A 457 -18.86 8.36 4.41
N ASN A 458 -19.89 9.22 4.42
CA ASN A 458 -20.04 10.27 5.43
C ASN A 458 -20.22 9.73 6.85
N ALA A 459 -20.94 8.60 7.01
CA ALA A 459 -21.08 7.94 8.31
C ALA A 459 -19.73 7.39 8.81
N VAL A 460 -18.98 6.70 7.96
CA VAL A 460 -17.64 6.16 8.27
C VAL A 460 -16.63 7.28 8.53
N PHE A 461 -16.71 8.39 7.80
CA PHE A 461 -15.91 9.58 8.04
C PHE A 461 -16.15 10.13 9.46
N LYS A 462 -17.43 10.28 9.87
CA LYS A 462 -17.77 10.73 11.24
C LYS A 462 -17.32 9.73 12.31
N LEU A 463 -17.40 8.43 12.02
CA LEU A 463 -16.88 7.39 12.90
C LEU A 463 -15.37 7.53 13.11
N MET A 464 -14.59 7.61 12.03
CA MET A 464 -13.13 7.81 12.12
C MET A 464 -12.76 9.12 12.81
N ALA A 465 -13.50 10.21 12.55
CA ALA A 465 -13.26 11.51 13.18
C ALA A 465 -13.54 11.48 14.69
N SER A 466 -14.57 10.76 15.13
CA SER A 466 -14.96 10.70 16.54
C SER A 466 -14.11 9.72 17.36
N ASP A 467 -13.72 8.57 16.79
CA ASP A 467 -13.03 7.51 17.52
C ASP A 467 -11.54 7.38 17.12
N SER A 468 -11.24 7.24 15.83
CA SER A 468 -9.89 6.92 15.37
C SER A 468 -8.92 8.10 15.43
N VAL A 469 -9.37 9.32 15.08
CA VAL A 469 -8.52 10.52 15.09
C VAL A 469 -8.00 10.85 16.50
N PRO A 470 -8.82 10.88 17.57
CA PRO A 470 -8.32 11.08 18.92
C PRO A 470 -7.28 10.03 19.36
N LYS A 471 -7.47 8.77 18.97
CA LYS A 471 -6.53 7.68 19.28
C LYS A 471 -5.20 7.89 18.55
N PHE A 472 -5.26 8.26 17.27
CA PHE A 472 -4.08 8.55 16.47
C PHE A 472 -3.26 9.71 17.03
N LEU A 473 -3.91 10.82 17.41
CA LEU A 473 -3.23 11.99 17.97
C LEU A 473 -2.62 11.74 19.36
N ARG A 474 -3.14 10.76 20.11
CA ARG A 474 -2.60 10.37 21.43
C ARG A 474 -1.55 9.28 21.35
N ASN A 475 -1.32 8.70 20.17
CA ASN A 475 -0.37 7.61 20.01
C ASN A 475 1.07 8.17 20.02
N ALA A 476 1.82 7.85 21.08
CA ALA A 476 3.18 8.32 21.29
C ALA A 476 4.13 7.98 20.12
N LYS A 477 3.85 6.91 19.35
CA LYS A 477 4.62 6.53 18.16
C LYS A 477 4.64 7.59 17.06
N TYR A 478 3.59 8.42 16.98
CA TYR A 478 3.42 9.42 15.92
C TYR A 478 3.56 10.86 16.40
N GLU A 479 3.71 11.09 17.71
CA GLU A 479 3.70 12.44 18.33
C GLU A 479 4.70 13.39 17.65
N GLN A 480 5.94 12.94 17.43
CA GLN A 480 6.97 13.75 16.78
C GLN A 480 6.65 14.06 15.32
N GLN A 481 6.11 13.10 14.56
CA GLN A 481 5.70 13.33 13.18
C GLN A 481 4.53 14.33 13.12
N LEU A 482 3.52 14.16 13.96
CA LEU A 482 2.32 15.01 13.99
C LEU A 482 2.63 16.47 14.32
N GLN A 483 3.63 16.72 15.17
CA GLN A 483 4.13 18.07 15.45
C GLN A 483 4.69 18.75 14.20
N ASN A 484 5.41 18.00 13.34
CA ASN A 484 5.96 18.54 12.09
C ASN A 484 4.88 18.91 11.07
N PHE A 485 3.73 18.23 11.09
CA PHE A 485 2.60 18.51 10.21
C PHE A 485 1.61 19.55 10.78
N ASN A 486 1.93 20.21 11.92
CA ASN A 486 1.07 21.19 12.59
C ASN A 486 -0.37 20.70 12.88
N LEU A 487 -0.58 19.39 13.07
CA LEU A 487 -1.89 18.85 13.45
C LEU A 487 -2.22 19.13 14.93
N ASP A 488 -1.18 19.33 15.74
CA ASP A 488 -1.28 19.74 17.13
C ASP A 488 -1.24 21.26 17.27
N GLY A 489 -2.42 21.86 17.44
CA GLY A 489 -2.56 23.22 17.98
C GLY A 489 -2.21 23.31 19.49
N SER A 490 -1.60 22.29 20.08
CA SER A 490 -1.31 22.20 21.51
C SER A 490 0.19 22.37 21.77
N SER A 491 0.67 23.61 21.64
CA SER A 491 1.92 23.98 22.31
C SER A 491 1.70 23.95 23.83
N ARG A 492 1.97 22.80 24.47
CA ARG A 492 2.22 22.78 25.91
C ARG A 492 3.59 23.38 26.16
N GLY A 493 3.66 24.72 26.10
CA GLY A 493 4.77 25.47 26.63
C GLY A 493 4.86 25.20 28.13
N VAL A 494 5.99 24.65 28.57
CA VAL A 494 6.37 24.56 29.98
C VAL A 494 6.44 25.97 30.54
N GLU A 495 5.41 26.40 31.26
CA GLU A 495 5.46 27.63 32.07
C GLU A 495 6.46 27.41 33.20
N ARG A 496 7.70 27.87 33.01
CA ARG A 496 8.62 28.13 34.13
C ARG A 496 8.13 29.40 34.82
N SER A 497 7.44 29.22 35.94
CA SER A 497 7.02 30.27 36.87
C SER A 497 8.24 31.05 37.37
N LEU A 498 8.49 32.22 36.79
CA LEU A 498 9.43 33.22 37.32
C LEU A 498 8.82 33.86 38.57
N SER A 499 9.27 33.41 39.74
CA SER A 499 8.98 34.06 41.02
C SER A 499 9.69 35.43 41.07
N ARG A 500 8.94 36.51 40.93
CA ARG A 500 9.41 37.87 41.25
C ARG A 500 9.45 38.04 42.77
N SER A 501 10.66 38.04 43.32
CA SER A 501 10.94 38.52 44.66
C SER A 501 10.88 40.06 44.66
N ASN A 502 9.85 40.61 45.31
CA ASN A 502 9.86 42.01 45.74
C ASN A 502 10.67 42.11 47.03
N ARG A 503 11.75 42.89 47.03
CA ARG A 503 12.29 43.48 48.25
C ARG A 503 12.48 44.97 48.06
N LYS A 504 12.03 45.67 49.11
CA LYS A 504 12.05 47.12 49.34
C LYS A 504 13.44 47.73 49.18
#